data_AF-A0A950RGN5-F1
#
_entry.id   AF-A0A950RGN5-F1
#
_cell.length_a   1.000
_cell.length_b   1.000
_cell.length_c   1.000
_cell.angle_alpha   90.00
_cell.angle_beta   90.00
_cell.angle_gamma   90.00
#
_symmetry.space_group_name_H-M   'P 1'
#
loop_
_entity.id
_entity.type
_entity.pdbx_description
1 polymer ?
#
loop_
_entity_poly.entity_id
_entity_poly.type
_entity_poly.pdbx_seq_one_letter_code
_entity_poly.pdbx_strand_id
1 'polypeptide(L)' 'MPAKVEATPALPGLSPIGGKPVIARFDGGHMSSDGGLLVLREVEQRLDVAGRLAACLT' A
#
# COMPACT_ATOMS: atom_id res chain seq x y z
N MET A 1 3.15 -20.32 -24.76
CA MET A 1 3.96 -20.60 -23.55
C MET A 1 3.06 -20.38 -22.34
N PRO A 2 3.08 -21.22 -21.29
CA PRO A 2 2.30 -20.94 -20.09
C PRO A 2 2.84 -19.68 -19.42
N ALA A 3 1.94 -18.82 -18.93
CA ALA A 3 2.35 -17.66 -18.13
C ALA A 3 2.96 -18.17 -16.83
N LYS A 4 4.20 -17.77 -16.55
CA LYS A 4 4.87 -18.03 -15.27
C LYS A 4 4.12 -17.24 -14.20
N VAL A 5 3.38 -17.91 -13.32
CA VAL A 5 2.74 -17.27 -12.16
C VAL A 5 3.84 -16.98 -11.15
N GLU A 6 4.39 -15.78 -11.21
CA GLU A 6 5.28 -15.28 -10.16
C GLU A 6 4.46 -15.01 -8.90
N ALA A 7 4.81 -15.64 -7.79
CA ALA A 7 4.07 -15.46 -6.53
C ALA A 7 4.34 -14.05 -5.98
N THR A 8 3.40 -13.12 -6.18
CA THR A 8 3.60 -11.77 -5.65
C THR A 8 3.46 -11.77 -4.12
N PRO A 9 4.41 -11.16 -3.39
CA PRO A 9 4.34 -11.06 -1.95
C PRO A 9 3.08 -10.32 -1.51
N ALA A 10 2.42 -10.85 -0.49
CA ALA A 10 1.38 -10.14 0.22
C ALA A 10 2.01 -8.96 1.00
N LEU A 11 1.23 -7.93 1.28
CA LEU A 11 1.62 -6.85 2.18
C LEU A 11 1.08 -7.13 3.59
N PRO A 12 1.84 -7.81 4.46
CA PRO A 12 1.42 -8.01 5.84
C PRO A 12 1.47 -6.69 6.63
N GLY A 13 0.59 -6.57 7.62
CA GLY A 13 0.64 -5.47 8.59
C GLY A 13 0.02 -4.16 8.12
N LEU A 14 -0.89 -4.19 7.13
CA LEU A 14 -1.72 -3.03 6.82
C LEU A 14 -2.73 -2.77 7.95
N SER A 15 -2.87 -1.50 8.32
CA SER A 15 -3.82 -1.05 9.32
C SER A 15 -5.26 -1.22 8.83
N PRO A 16 -6.20 -1.70 9.67
CA PRO A 16 -7.58 -1.96 9.28
C PRO A 16 -8.32 -0.68 8.83
N ILE A 17 -9.41 -0.88 8.08
CA ILE A 17 -10.32 0.19 7.64
C ILE A 17 -11.72 -0.12 8.19
N GLY A 18 -12.25 0.77 9.03
CA GLY A 18 -13.54 0.56 9.69
C GLY A 18 -13.62 -0.75 10.49
N GLY A 19 -12.51 -1.15 11.12
CA GLY A 19 -12.41 -2.40 11.86
C GLY A 19 -12.24 -3.67 11.00
N LYS A 20 -12.20 -3.54 9.67
CA LYS A 20 -12.03 -4.68 8.76
C LYS A 20 -10.56 -4.84 8.36
N PRO A 21 -10.02 -6.08 8.39
CA PRO A 21 -8.66 -6.33 7.93
C PRO A 21 -8.53 -6.07 6.43
N VAL A 22 -7.38 -5.52 6.03
CA VAL A 22 -7.05 -5.26 4.62
C VAL A 22 -6.00 -6.26 4.17
N ILE A 23 -6.30 -6.98 3.09
CA ILE A 23 -5.38 -7.95 2.46
C ILE A 23 -5.12 -7.47 1.04
N ALA A 24 -3.85 -7.21 0.72
CA ALA A 24 -3.43 -6.76 -0.60
C ALA A 24 -2.48 -7.77 -1.25
N ARG A 25 -2.69 -8.01 -2.55
CA ARG A 25 -1.84 -8.82 -3.44
C ARG A 25 -1.66 -8.05 -4.73
N PHE A 26 -0.45 -8.09 -5.31
CA PHE A 26 -0.14 -7.43 -6.60
C PHE A 26 0.02 -8.47 -7.71
N ASP A 27 -1.01 -9.26 -7.95
CA ASP A 27 -1.03 -10.33 -8.95
C ASP A 27 -1.68 -9.90 -10.29
N GLY A 28 -2.07 -8.62 -10.42
CA GLY A 28 -2.66 -8.06 -11.64
C GLY A 28 -1.71 -7.83 -12.82
N GLY A 29 -0.44 -8.23 -12.72
CA GLY A 29 0.57 -8.02 -13.76
C GLY A 29 0.97 -6.56 -13.95
N HIS A 30 1.06 -6.09 -15.19
CA HIS A 30 1.45 -4.70 -15.54
C HIS A 30 0.30 -3.67 -15.38
N MET A 31 -0.82 -4.07 -14.80
CA MET A 31 -1.93 -3.16 -14.54
C MET A 31 -1.54 -2.20 -13.41
N SER A 32 -1.66 -0.91 -13.65
CA SER A 32 -1.67 0.07 -12.57
C SER A 32 -3.00 -0.04 -11.84
N SER A 33 -2.96 -0.37 -10.56
CA SER A 33 -4.10 -0.33 -9.65
C SER A 33 -3.82 0.70 -8.58
N ASP A 34 -4.86 1.40 -8.14
CA ASP A 34 -4.80 2.28 -6.96
C ASP A 34 -4.44 1.53 -5.66
N GLY A 35 -4.26 0.20 -5.71
CA GLY A 35 -3.74 -0.61 -4.61
C GLY A 35 -2.40 -0.11 -4.04
N GLY A 36 -1.57 0.57 -4.84
CA GLY A 36 -0.35 1.24 -4.33
C GLY A 36 -0.64 2.31 -3.27
N LEU A 37 -1.83 2.93 -3.30
CA LEU A 37 -2.27 3.91 -2.31
C LEU A 37 -2.39 3.30 -0.90
N LEU A 38 -2.63 1.99 -0.77
CA LEU A 38 -2.68 1.31 0.52
C LEU A 38 -1.33 1.38 1.24
N VAL A 39 -0.22 1.26 0.49
CA VAL A 39 1.13 1.40 1.04
C VAL A 39 1.39 2.85 1.44
N LEU A 40 1.02 3.80 0.58
CA LEU A 40 1.20 5.23 0.87
C LEU A 40 0.42 5.66 2.11
N ARG A 41 -0.82 5.19 2.29
CA ARG A 41 -1.61 5.40 3.52
C ARG A 41 -0.88 4.86 4.74
N GLU A 42 -0.37 3.63 4.68
CA GLU A 42 0.30 3.01 5.82
C GLU A 42 1.58 3.76 6.19
N VAL A 43 2.34 4.22 5.19
CA VAL A 43 3.52 5.08 5.39
C VAL A 43 3.13 6.39 6.07
N GLU A 44 2.08 7.05 5.58
CA GLU A 44 1.59 8.29 6.17
C GLU A 44 1.15 8.08 7.62
N GLN A 45 0.36 7.04 7.91
CA GLN A 45 -0.09 6.73 9.27
C GLN A 45 1.05 6.44 10.24
N ARG A 46 2.17 5.88 9.77
CA ARG A 46 3.32 5.54 10.61
C ARG A 46 4.30 6.69 10.79
N LEU A 47 4.49 7.50 9.76
CA LEU A 47 5.58 8.47 9.69
C LEU A 47 5.14 9.93 9.70
N ASP A 48 3.84 10.21 9.54
CA ASP A 48 3.25 11.55 9.47
C ASP A 48 4.02 12.44 8.47
N VAL A 49 4.25 11.92 7.25
CA VAL A 49 5.14 12.58 6.28
C VAL A 49 4.55 13.92 5.86
N ALA A 50 3.24 13.97 5.63
CA ALA A 50 2.56 15.22 5.26
C ALA A 50 2.62 16.25 6.39
N GLY A 51 2.39 15.85 7.64
CA GLY A 51 2.49 16.74 8.81
C GLY A 51 3.90 17.31 8.97
N ARG A 52 4.92 16.44 8.87
CA ARG A 52 6.33 16.85 8.94
C ARG A 52 6.74 17.78 7.81
N LEU A 53 6.27 17.53 6.59
CA LEU A 53 6.52 18.41 5.45
C LEU A 53 5.87 19.79 5.67
N ALA A 54 4.62 19.82 6.13
CA ALA A 54 3.90 21.06 6.40
C ALA A 54 4.62 21.92 7.46
N ALA A 55 5.18 21.31 8.50
CA ALA A 55 5.96 22.00 9.53
C ALA A 55 7.24 22.68 9.01
N CYS A 56 7.76 22.30 7.84
CA CYS A 56 8.90 22.97 7.21
C CYS A 56 8.52 24.21 6.38
N LEU A 57 7.23 24.45 6.15
CA LEU A 57 6.72 25.52 5.27
C LEU A 57 6.17 26.73 6.04
N THR A 58 6.24 26.70 7.38
CA THR A 58 5.88 27.80 8.29
C THR A 58 7.10 28.59 8.72
#